data_AF-A0A0D7EV37-F1
#
_entry.id   AF-A0A0D7EV37-F1
#
_cell.length_a   1.000
_cell.length_b   1.000
_cell.length_c   1.000
_cell.angle_alpha   90.00
_cell.angle_beta   90.00
_cell.angle_gamma   90.00
#
_symmetry.space_group_name_H-M   'P 1'
#
loop_
_entity.id
_entity.type
_entity.pdbx_description
1 polymer ?
#
loop_
_entity_poly.entity_id
_entity_poly.type
_entity_poly.pdbx_seq_one_letter_code
_entity_poly.pdbx_strand_id
1 'polypeptide(L)'
;MDEAERRRWLKELVSWWQLERSGLEHRMPFVHGTRLRRFGGKINQVERVIKLLKTKASTRALAVLIDPFRDFTADGVDEEFASFCLVEFKRRELGGAQRAVDVIAFYRAQEFARWWPINIAEMRHLQWEICMALGFLPGRITTITADARTHSRSPTQVAMPIIDRWLDQAPERLHLLANALVQGSVREGAQRDAVRGWERTLADLEATATEYNPDGLPLAIEGLKLLASYLEVVDEDATLNGFVRVLRRLARDNEGFEEGTRSKIEFDRWAPSALDAVLELRALTHKRLGNQ
;
A
#
# COMPACT_ATOMS: atom_id res chain seq x y z
N MET A 1 11.76 14.78 1.44
CA MET A 1 11.94 13.51 2.17
C MET A 1 13.43 13.23 2.26
N ASP A 2 13.98 13.19 3.47
CA ASP A 2 15.38 12.82 3.68
C ASP A 2 15.60 11.30 3.51
N GLU A 3 16.85 10.83 3.62
CA GLU A 3 17.17 9.42 3.40
C GLU A 3 16.56 8.49 4.47
N ALA A 4 16.62 8.88 5.74
CA ALA A 4 16.10 8.07 6.84
C ALA A 4 14.58 7.88 6.70
N GLU A 5 13.91 8.94 6.29
CA GLU A 5 12.50 8.99 6.04
C GLU A 5 12.10 8.17 4.80
N ARG A 6 12.87 8.22 3.70
CA ARG A 6 12.67 7.35 2.54
C ARG A 6 12.79 5.88 2.90
N ARG A 7 13.79 5.52 3.72
CA ARG A 7 13.99 4.14 4.19
C ARG A 7 12.81 3.68 5.06
N ARG A 8 12.32 4.54 5.94
CA ARG A 8 11.14 4.24 6.79
C ARG A 8 9.89 4.05 5.93
N TRP A 9 9.64 4.97 5.01
CA TRP A 9 8.52 4.87 4.07
C TRP A 9 8.53 3.57 3.28
N LEU A 10 9.69 3.21 2.69
CA LEU A 10 9.82 1.97 1.92
C LEU A 10 9.60 0.73 2.80
N LYS A 11 10.14 0.74 4.03
CA LYS A 11 9.95 -0.37 4.98
C LYS A 11 8.48 -0.53 5.38
N GLU A 12 7.80 0.57 5.69
CA GLU A 12 6.37 0.57 6.02
C GLU A 12 5.56 0.02 4.85
N LEU A 13 5.81 0.51 3.63
CA LEU A 13 5.10 0.06 2.43
C LEU A 13 5.32 -1.43 2.13
N VAL A 14 6.57 -1.91 2.16
CA VAL A 14 6.89 -3.34 1.95
C VAL A 14 6.23 -4.20 3.02
N SER A 15 6.23 -3.76 4.27
CA SER A 15 5.61 -4.52 5.37
C SER A 15 4.09 -4.62 5.18
N TRP A 16 3.46 -3.59 4.64
CA TRP A 16 2.02 -3.58 4.35
C TRP A 16 1.67 -4.60 3.27
N TRP A 17 2.40 -4.59 2.15
CA TRP A 17 2.20 -5.56 1.07
C TRP A 17 2.42 -7.01 1.50
N GLN A 18 3.19 -7.23 2.57
CA GLN A 18 3.52 -8.55 3.11
C GLN A 18 2.60 -9.01 4.24
N LEU A 19 1.58 -8.22 4.61
CA LEU A 19 0.59 -8.61 5.62
C LEU A 19 -0.15 -9.90 5.24
N GLU A 20 -0.37 -10.78 6.22
CA GLU A 20 -1.15 -12.01 6.02
C GLU A 20 -2.66 -11.76 5.91
N ARG A 21 -3.10 -10.63 6.48
CA ARG A 21 -4.48 -10.13 6.51
C ARG A 21 -4.43 -8.62 6.55
N SER A 22 -5.29 -7.98 5.77
CA SER A 22 -5.50 -6.54 5.79
C SER A 22 -6.98 -6.29 6.05
N GLY A 23 -7.30 -5.30 6.89
CA GLY A 23 -8.67 -4.79 7.05
C GLY A 23 -9.21 -4.11 5.80
N LEU A 24 -8.36 -3.91 4.78
CA LEU A 24 -8.67 -3.32 3.48
C LEU A 24 -8.82 -4.37 2.36
N GLU A 25 -8.88 -5.67 2.69
CA GLU A 25 -8.93 -6.74 1.68
C GLU A 25 -10.16 -6.64 0.74
N HIS A 26 -11.27 -6.02 1.18
CA HIS A 26 -12.46 -5.79 0.35
C HIS A 26 -12.21 -4.80 -0.79
N ARG A 27 -11.32 -3.82 -0.60
CA ARG A 27 -10.90 -2.86 -1.64
C ARG A 27 -9.63 -3.29 -2.38
N MET A 28 -8.73 -3.98 -1.68
CA MET A 28 -7.44 -4.41 -2.21
C MET A 28 -7.24 -5.93 -2.02
N PRO A 29 -7.95 -6.77 -2.79
CA PRO A 29 -7.95 -8.24 -2.62
C PRO A 29 -6.65 -8.94 -3.02
N PHE A 30 -5.62 -8.19 -3.38
CA PHE A 30 -4.37 -8.69 -3.95
C PHE A 30 -3.11 -8.27 -3.16
N VAL A 31 -3.25 -7.93 -1.87
CA VAL A 31 -2.10 -7.83 -0.95
C VAL A 31 -1.28 -9.12 -1.03
N HIS A 32 0.00 -8.99 -1.37
CA HIS A 32 0.86 -10.12 -1.72
C HIS A 32 1.03 -11.11 -0.56
N GLY A 33 1.15 -10.61 0.68
CA GLY A 33 1.30 -11.44 1.87
C GLY A 33 0.16 -12.42 2.07
N THR A 34 -1.09 -11.97 1.88
CA THR A 34 -2.29 -12.83 1.90
C THR A 34 -2.19 -13.92 0.84
N ARG A 35 -1.79 -13.57 -0.39
CA ARG A 35 -1.62 -14.54 -1.48
C ARG A 35 -0.48 -15.52 -1.25
N LEU A 36 0.59 -15.10 -0.58
CA LEU A 36 1.76 -15.94 -0.30
C LEU A 36 1.55 -16.88 0.89
N ARG A 37 0.87 -16.43 1.96
CA ARG A 37 0.75 -17.17 3.23
C ARG A 37 -0.62 -17.83 3.41
N ARG A 38 -1.63 -17.41 2.65
CA ARG A 38 -3.01 -17.91 2.74
C ARG A 38 -3.62 -18.15 1.35
N PHE A 39 -2.84 -18.67 0.41
CA PHE A 39 -3.32 -18.97 -0.94
C PHE A 39 -4.52 -19.91 -0.91
N GLY A 40 -5.61 -19.54 -1.63
CA GLY A 40 -6.89 -20.25 -1.59
C GLY A 40 -7.47 -20.41 -0.17
N GLY A 41 -7.07 -19.56 0.77
CA GLY A 41 -7.43 -19.61 2.19
C GLY A 41 -6.77 -20.74 3.00
N LYS A 42 -5.90 -21.56 2.39
CA LYS A 42 -5.43 -22.83 2.98
C LYS A 42 -3.93 -23.05 2.96
N ILE A 43 -3.21 -22.47 1.99
CA ILE A 43 -1.82 -22.85 1.72
C ILE A 43 -0.88 -21.70 2.09
N ASN A 44 0.02 -21.96 3.04
CA ASN A 44 1.20 -21.14 3.27
C ASN A 44 2.32 -21.56 2.32
N GLN A 45 2.47 -20.83 1.22
CA GLN A 45 3.44 -21.13 0.17
C GLN A 45 4.88 -20.85 0.62
N VAL A 46 5.09 -19.84 1.47
CA VAL A 46 6.41 -19.48 2.01
C VAL A 46 6.94 -20.60 2.90
N GLU A 47 6.12 -21.11 3.83
CA GLU A 47 6.49 -22.27 4.65
C GLU A 47 6.80 -23.51 3.80
N ARG A 48 6.01 -23.75 2.75
CA ARG A 48 6.24 -24.85 1.82
C ARG A 48 7.59 -24.70 1.11
N VAL A 49 7.93 -23.49 0.65
CA VAL A 49 9.23 -23.19 0.02
C VAL A 49 10.38 -23.45 0.99
N ILE A 50 10.28 -22.98 2.24
CA ILE A 50 11.30 -23.23 3.29
C ILE A 50 11.50 -24.74 3.47
N LYS A 51 10.42 -25.52 3.61
CA LYS A 51 10.50 -26.98 3.76
C LYS A 51 11.20 -27.64 2.56
N LEU A 52 10.93 -27.19 1.35
CA LEU A 52 11.56 -27.74 0.13
C LEU A 52 13.07 -27.45 0.08
N LEU A 53 13.46 -26.19 0.33
CA LEU A 53 14.85 -25.75 0.20
C LEU A 53 15.77 -26.23 1.32
N LYS A 54 15.20 -26.54 2.50
CA LYS A 54 15.93 -27.13 3.63
C LYS A 54 16.56 -28.47 3.24
N THR A 55 15.81 -29.32 2.55
CA THR A 55 16.24 -30.67 2.19
C THR A 55 17.24 -30.68 1.03
N LYS A 56 16.89 -30.01 -0.08
CA LYS A 56 17.72 -30.00 -1.30
C LYS A 56 17.42 -28.80 -2.19
N ALA A 57 18.28 -28.56 -3.17
CA ALA A 57 17.91 -27.70 -4.29
C ALA A 57 16.64 -28.24 -4.96
N SER A 58 15.68 -27.35 -5.22
CA SER A 58 14.36 -27.70 -5.73
C SER A 58 13.97 -26.73 -6.83
N THR A 59 13.48 -27.27 -7.96
CA THR A 59 12.84 -26.51 -9.04
C THR A 59 11.34 -26.31 -8.78
N ARG A 60 10.85 -26.74 -7.61
CA ARG A 60 9.43 -26.69 -7.21
C ARG A 60 9.17 -25.71 -6.06
N ALA A 61 10.22 -24.98 -5.66
CA ALA A 61 10.17 -23.96 -4.61
C ALA A 61 9.57 -22.67 -5.19
N LEU A 62 8.30 -22.77 -5.59
CA LEU A 62 7.52 -21.73 -6.25
C LEU A 62 6.38 -21.25 -5.33
N ALA A 63 6.00 -19.99 -5.48
CA ALA A 63 4.77 -19.43 -4.96
C ALA A 63 4.03 -18.64 -6.05
N VAL A 64 2.72 -18.83 -6.16
CA VAL A 64 1.84 -18.20 -7.16
C VAL A 64 0.92 -17.21 -6.45
N LEU A 65 0.67 -16.05 -7.04
CA LEU A 65 -0.18 -15.02 -6.44
C LEU A 65 -1.55 -14.90 -7.11
N ILE A 66 -1.65 -15.36 -8.36
CA ILE A 66 -2.91 -15.40 -9.11
C ILE A 66 -3.68 -16.67 -8.74
N ASP A 67 -4.96 -16.49 -8.40
CA ASP A 67 -5.93 -17.56 -8.19
C ASP A 67 -7.03 -17.43 -9.26
N PRO A 68 -7.00 -18.24 -10.33
CA PRO A 68 -8.00 -18.17 -11.41
C PRO A 68 -9.45 -18.29 -10.94
N PHE A 69 -9.72 -18.94 -9.80
CA PHE A 69 -11.10 -19.05 -9.28
C PHE A 69 -11.59 -17.77 -8.61
N ARG A 70 -10.68 -16.87 -8.25
CA ARG A 70 -10.97 -15.58 -7.61
C ARG A 70 -10.77 -14.41 -8.57
N ASP A 71 -9.73 -14.49 -9.39
CA ASP A 71 -9.19 -13.36 -10.13
C ASP A 71 -9.70 -13.29 -11.57
N PHE A 72 -10.22 -14.40 -12.13
CA PHE A 72 -10.69 -14.45 -13.51
C PHE A 72 -12.21 -14.45 -13.61
N THR A 73 -12.70 -13.79 -14.65
CA THR A 73 -14.11 -13.81 -15.04
C THR A 73 -14.32 -14.72 -16.25
N ALA A 74 -15.55 -15.18 -16.47
CA ALA A 74 -15.83 -16.14 -17.54
C ALA A 74 -15.58 -15.57 -18.95
N ASP A 75 -15.70 -14.25 -19.09
CA ASP A 75 -15.54 -13.49 -20.33
C ASP A 75 -14.25 -12.63 -20.36
N GLY A 76 -13.46 -12.63 -19.28
CA GLY A 76 -12.22 -11.86 -19.16
C GLY A 76 -12.43 -10.35 -19.02
N VAL A 77 -13.64 -9.91 -18.68
CA VAL A 77 -13.99 -8.50 -18.46
C VAL A 77 -13.81 -8.15 -16.98
N ASP A 78 -13.29 -6.95 -16.71
CA ASP A 78 -13.10 -6.37 -15.37
C ASP A 78 -12.26 -7.20 -14.39
N GLU A 79 -11.27 -7.94 -14.89
CA GLU A 79 -10.33 -8.69 -14.06
C GLU A 79 -9.30 -7.77 -13.37
N GLU A 80 -9.31 -7.73 -12.04
CA GLU A 80 -8.33 -7.01 -11.24
C GLU A 80 -7.49 -7.95 -10.38
N PHE A 81 -6.20 -8.10 -10.75
CA PHE A 81 -5.25 -8.90 -9.98
C PHE A 81 -3.83 -8.34 -10.05
N ALA A 82 -3.02 -8.70 -9.04
CA ALA A 82 -1.66 -8.21 -8.86
C ALA A 82 -0.80 -8.41 -10.11
N SER A 83 0.05 -7.42 -10.40
CA SER A 83 1.05 -7.58 -11.45
C SER A 83 2.13 -8.59 -11.08
N PHE A 84 2.36 -8.82 -9.78
CA PHE A 84 3.27 -9.86 -9.29
C PHE A 84 2.55 -11.22 -9.33
N CYS A 85 2.95 -12.10 -10.26
CA CYS A 85 2.18 -13.30 -10.56
C CYS A 85 2.79 -14.56 -9.94
N LEU A 86 4.12 -14.68 -9.94
CA LEU A 86 4.85 -15.89 -9.60
C LEU A 86 6.24 -15.54 -9.05
N VAL A 87 6.72 -16.31 -8.08
CA VAL A 87 8.12 -16.28 -7.64
C VAL A 87 8.68 -17.68 -7.44
N GLU A 88 9.89 -17.92 -7.94
CA GLU A 88 10.70 -19.10 -7.67
C GLU A 88 11.87 -18.75 -6.75
N PHE A 89 12.16 -19.63 -5.80
CA PHE A 89 13.32 -19.55 -4.92
C PHE A 89 14.27 -20.70 -5.22
N LYS A 90 15.53 -20.38 -5.51
CA LYS A 90 16.53 -21.37 -5.86
C LYS A 90 17.66 -21.40 -4.85
N ARG A 91 17.87 -22.55 -4.21
CA ARG A 91 19.07 -22.80 -3.41
C ARG A 91 20.28 -22.99 -4.32
N ARG A 92 21.35 -22.25 -4.05
CA ARG A 92 22.65 -22.34 -4.73
C ARG A 92 23.74 -22.64 -3.70
N GLU A 93 24.56 -23.65 -3.97
CA GLU A 93 25.73 -23.97 -3.15
C GLU A 93 26.85 -22.94 -3.43
N LEU A 94 27.50 -22.42 -2.39
CA LEU A 94 28.60 -21.46 -2.51
C LEU A 94 29.98 -22.07 -2.22
N GLY A 95 30.02 -23.32 -1.75
CA GLY A 95 31.22 -24.00 -1.27
C GLY A 95 31.15 -24.31 0.22
N GLY A 96 31.73 -25.44 0.62
CA GLY A 96 31.63 -25.94 1.99
C GLY A 96 30.18 -26.15 2.44
N ALA A 97 29.82 -25.64 3.62
CA ALA A 97 28.45 -25.69 4.15
C ALA A 97 27.59 -24.47 3.79
N GLN A 98 28.15 -23.48 3.07
CA GLN A 98 27.45 -22.22 2.77
C GLN A 98 26.53 -22.35 1.56
N ARG A 99 25.31 -21.84 1.73
CA ARG A 99 24.26 -21.82 0.72
C ARG A 99 23.70 -20.42 0.59
N ALA A 100 23.25 -20.08 -0.62
CA ALA A 100 22.46 -18.90 -0.88
C ALA A 100 21.09 -19.24 -1.44
N VAL A 101 20.13 -18.35 -1.25
CA VAL A 101 18.81 -18.41 -1.91
C VAL A 101 18.72 -17.31 -2.95
N ASP A 102 18.66 -17.68 -4.23
CA ASP A 102 18.32 -16.76 -5.32
C ASP A 102 16.79 -16.65 -5.46
N VAL A 103 16.30 -15.49 -5.91
CA VAL A 103 14.87 -15.21 -6.15
C VAL A 103 14.66 -14.86 -7.61
N ILE A 104 13.70 -15.51 -8.26
CA ILE A 104 13.28 -15.21 -9.63
C ILE A 104 11.78 -14.91 -9.61
N ALA A 105 11.41 -13.66 -9.84
CA ALA A 105 10.03 -13.20 -9.82
C ALA A 105 9.53 -12.83 -11.22
N PHE A 106 8.31 -13.24 -11.54
CA PHE A 106 7.63 -12.89 -12.78
C PHE A 106 6.49 -11.90 -12.50
N TYR A 107 6.52 -10.80 -13.24
CA TYR A 107 5.51 -9.76 -13.25
C TYR A 107 4.84 -9.73 -14.63
N ARG A 108 3.50 -9.66 -14.71
CA ARG A 108 2.84 -9.46 -16.03
C ARG A 108 3.11 -8.06 -16.58
N ALA A 109 3.19 -7.08 -15.69
CA ALA A 109 3.51 -5.69 -15.99
C ALA A 109 4.39 -5.12 -14.88
N GLN A 110 5.39 -4.34 -15.24
CA GLN A 110 6.30 -3.74 -14.28
C GLN A 110 6.60 -2.30 -14.66
N GLU A 111 6.28 -1.40 -13.74
CA GLU A 111 6.59 0.00 -13.87
C GLU A 111 7.96 0.28 -13.22
N PHE A 112 8.87 0.90 -13.96
CA PHE A 112 10.27 1.01 -13.58
C PHE A 112 10.64 2.23 -12.74
N ALA A 113 9.98 3.37 -12.91
CA ALA A 113 10.40 4.59 -12.24
C ALA A 113 10.12 4.55 -10.73
N ARG A 114 9.08 3.83 -10.32
CA ARG A 114 8.43 4.02 -9.02
C ARG A 114 8.06 2.69 -8.37
N TRP A 115 7.48 1.74 -9.11
CA TRP A 115 7.12 0.43 -8.57
C TRP A 115 8.28 -0.56 -8.49
N TRP A 116 9.20 -0.51 -9.44
CA TRP A 116 10.34 -1.43 -9.47
C TRP A 116 11.16 -1.41 -8.17
N PRO A 117 11.53 -0.26 -7.59
CA PRO A 117 12.22 -0.24 -6.29
C PRO A 117 11.44 -0.94 -5.16
N ILE A 118 10.12 -0.78 -5.13
CA ILE A 118 9.23 -1.42 -4.14
C ILE A 118 9.19 -2.94 -4.36
N ASN A 119 9.00 -3.37 -5.61
CA ASN A 119 9.00 -4.77 -6.02
C ASN A 119 10.32 -5.46 -5.62
N ILE A 120 11.47 -4.82 -5.88
CA ILE A 120 12.78 -5.36 -5.47
C ILE A 120 12.92 -5.42 -3.94
N ALA A 121 12.43 -4.41 -3.23
CA ALA A 121 12.47 -4.39 -1.77
C ALA A 121 11.58 -5.50 -1.16
N GLU A 122 10.41 -5.76 -1.73
CA GLU A 122 9.57 -6.92 -1.37
C GLU A 122 10.28 -8.24 -1.62
N MET A 123 10.92 -8.41 -2.79
CA MET A 123 11.65 -9.64 -3.09
C MET A 123 12.81 -9.85 -2.12
N ARG A 124 13.51 -8.77 -1.76
CA ARG A 124 14.56 -8.80 -0.74
C ARG A 124 14.00 -9.18 0.63
N HIS A 125 12.83 -8.67 1.00
CA HIS A 125 12.16 -8.99 2.26
C HIS A 125 11.84 -10.49 2.34
N LEU A 126 11.18 -11.04 1.32
CA LEU A 126 10.87 -12.47 1.24
C LEU A 126 12.12 -13.35 1.23
N GLN A 127 13.14 -12.96 0.48
CA GLN A 127 14.42 -13.66 0.45
C GLN A 127 15.03 -13.72 1.85
N TRP A 128 15.02 -12.62 2.59
CA TRP A 128 15.57 -12.56 3.93
C TRP A 128 14.82 -13.45 4.91
N GLU A 129 13.49 -13.45 4.89
CA GLU A 129 12.68 -14.33 5.72
C GLU A 129 13.04 -15.81 5.51
N ILE A 130 13.11 -16.24 4.25
CA ILE A 130 13.46 -17.63 3.89
C ILE A 130 14.91 -17.94 4.29
N CYS A 131 15.85 -17.03 4.00
CA CYS A 131 17.25 -17.17 4.38
C CYS A 131 17.44 -17.30 5.90
N MET A 132 16.75 -16.47 6.68
CA MET A 132 16.77 -16.52 8.14
C MET A 132 16.26 -17.86 8.67
N ALA A 133 15.15 -18.36 8.12
CA ALA A 133 14.58 -19.65 8.51
C ALA A 133 15.50 -20.85 8.18
N LEU A 134 16.35 -20.71 7.15
CA LEU A 134 17.25 -21.77 6.67
C LEU A 134 18.69 -21.64 7.17
N GLY A 135 19.08 -20.48 7.73
CA GLY A 135 20.47 -20.14 8.00
C GLY A 135 21.31 -19.97 6.73
N PHE A 136 20.70 -19.52 5.63
CA PHE A 136 21.36 -19.33 4.33
C PHE A 136 21.65 -17.85 4.06
N LEU A 137 22.55 -17.58 3.12
CA LEU A 137 22.85 -16.22 2.65
C LEU A 137 21.84 -15.76 1.59
N PRO A 138 21.55 -14.45 1.49
CA PRO A 138 20.76 -13.95 0.39
C PRO A 138 21.58 -13.99 -0.91
N GLY A 139 20.98 -14.54 -1.96
CA GLY A 139 21.54 -14.62 -3.30
C GLY A 139 21.08 -13.50 -4.25
N ARG A 140 21.04 -13.80 -5.54
CA ARG A 140 20.62 -12.90 -6.61
C ARG A 140 19.10 -12.70 -6.59
N ILE A 141 18.65 -11.53 -7.03
CA ILE A 141 17.25 -11.26 -7.32
C ILE A 141 17.16 -11.01 -8.83
N THR A 142 16.24 -11.71 -9.49
CA THR A 142 15.94 -11.59 -10.91
C THR A 142 14.46 -11.31 -11.08
N THR A 143 14.11 -10.25 -11.80
CA THR A 143 12.72 -9.95 -12.16
C THR A 143 12.55 -10.10 -13.66
N ILE A 144 11.45 -10.74 -14.07
CA ILE A 144 11.06 -10.93 -15.47
C ILE A 144 9.73 -10.21 -15.64
N THR A 145 9.57 -9.39 -16.68
CA THR A 145 8.30 -8.74 -16.99
C THR A 145 7.94 -8.89 -18.46
N ALA A 146 6.66 -9.12 -18.75
CA ALA A 146 6.14 -9.16 -20.12
C ALA A 146 5.87 -7.75 -20.65
N ASP A 147 5.35 -6.86 -19.81
CA ASP A 147 5.18 -5.44 -20.09
C ASP A 147 6.10 -4.59 -19.21
N ALA A 148 7.01 -3.85 -19.84
CA ALA A 148 7.97 -2.98 -19.18
C ALA A 148 7.60 -1.53 -19.47
N ARG A 149 7.11 -0.82 -18.45
CA ARG A 149 6.63 0.55 -18.59
C ARG A 149 7.42 1.53 -17.75
N THR A 150 7.64 2.70 -18.31
CA THR A 150 8.25 3.87 -17.64
C THR A 150 7.24 4.99 -17.42
N HIS A 151 6.02 4.79 -17.94
CA HIS A 151 4.94 5.74 -17.87
C HIS A 151 4.19 5.49 -16.57
N SER A 152 4.67 6.10 -15.49
CA SER A 152 3.79 6.39 -14.36
C SER A 152 4.20 7.68 -13.68
N ARG A 153 3.18 8.46 -13.32
CA ARG A 153 3.33 9.49 -12.31
C ARG A 153 2.88 8.86 -10.98
N SER A 154 3.67 9.16 -9.94
CA SER A 154 3.68 8.69 -8.53
C SER A 154 3.59 7.18 -8.16
N PRO A 155 4.53 6.62 -7.34
CA PRO A 155 4.42 5.28 -6.74
C PRO A 155 3.26 5.21 -5.77
N THR A 156 2.73 6.36 -5.36
CA THR A 156 1.55 6.43 -4.53
C THR A 156 0.29 6.05 -5.31
N GLN A 157 0.32 5.99 -6.66
CA GLN A 157 -0.90 5.81 -7.45
C GLN A 157 -1.53 4.40 -7.50
N VAL A 158 -0.82 3.38 -7.01
CA VAL A 158 -1.40 2.04 -6.70
C VAL A 158 -1.10 1.64 -5.25
N ALA A 159 -0.55 2.57 -4.45
CA ALA A 159 -0.34 2.35 -3.03
C ALA A 159 -1.55 2.91 -2.30
N MET A 160 -2.26 2.07 -1.56
CA MET A 160 -3.30 2.55 -0.63
C MET A 160 -2.82 3.79 0.11
N PRO A 161 -3.57 4.90 0.18
CA PRO A 161 -3.11 6.13 0.82
C PRO A 161 -2.60 5.91 2.24
N ILE A 162 -1.65 6.75 2.67
CA ILE A 162 -0.96 6.62 3.97
C ILE A 162 -1.97 6.46 5.12
N ILE A 163 -3.03 7.29 5.11
CA ILE A 163 -4.06 7.29 6.15
C ILE A 163 -4.87 5.98 6.20
N ASP A 164 -5.12 5.34 5.07
CA ASP A 164 -5.83 4.05 5.02
C ASP A 164 -4.89 2.94 5.51
N ARG A 165 -3.61 2.94 5.11
CA ARG A 165 -2.63 1.93 5.59
C ARG A 165 -2.42 1.95 7.09
N TRP A 166 -2.63 3.10 7.75
CA TRP A 166 -2.54 3.18 9.21
C TRP A 166 -3.55 2.28 9.91
N LEU A 167 -4.69 1.96 9.29
CA LEU A 167 -5.66 1.02 9.85
C LEU A 167 -5.04 -0.36 10.13
N ASP A 168 -4.14 -0.81 9.26
CA ASP A 168 -3.46 -2.10 9.42
C ASP A 168 -2.17 -1.98 10.23
N GLN A 169 -1.39 -0.92 10.01
CA GLN A 169 0.01 -0.89 10.45
C GLN A 169 0.26 -0.07 11.72
N ALA A 170 -0.55 0.96 11.95
CA ALA A 170 -0.31 1.96 12.99
C ALA A 170 -1.61 2.71 13.35
N PRO A 171 -2.68 2.03 13.81
CA PRO A 171 -3.97 2.66 14.07
C PRO A 171 -3.87 3.77 15.11
N GLU A 172 -2.88 3.71 16.00
CA GLU A 172 -2.55 4.76 16.96
C GLU A 172 -2.20 6.11 16.30
N ARG A 173 -1.69 6.13 15.06
CA ARG A 173 -1.40 7.38 14.33
C ARG A 173 -2.68 8.17 14.04
N LEU A 174 -3.80 7.50 13.77
CA LEU A 174 -5.10 8.17 13.61
C LEU A 174 -5.57 8.83 14.90
N HIS A 175 -5.38 8.15 16.05
CA HIS A 175 -5.69 8.73 17.36
C HIS A 175 -4.78 9.92 17.69
N LEU A 176 -3.48 9.82 17.42
CA LEU A 176 -2.53 10.91 17.65
C LEU A 176 -2.86 12.14 16.80
N LEU A 177 -3.22 11.92 15.53
CA LEU A 177 -3.67 12.97 14.61
C LEU A 177 -4.97 13.61 15.11
N ALA A 178 -5.98 12.80 15.46
CA ALA A 178 -7.24 13.30 16.01
C ALA A 178 -7.00 14.14 17.26
N ASN A 179 -6.17 13.67 18.19
CA ASN A 179 -5.79 14.42 19.40
C ASN A 179 -5.12 15.76 19.08
N ALA A 180 -4.25 15.82 18.07
CA ALA A 180 -3.59 17.07 17.67
C ALA A 180 -4.62 18.07 17.14
N LEU A 181 -5.52 17.61 16.27
CA LEU A 181 -6.60 18.43 15.70
C LEU A 181 -7.57 18.91 16.77
N VAL A 182 -7.98 18.04 17.71
CA VAL A 182 -8.86 18.41 18.82
C VAL A 182 -8.20 19.44 19.72
N GLN A 183 -6.96 19.20 20.14
CA GLN A 183 -6.22 20.10 21.06
C GLN A 183 -5.71 21.38 20.39
N GLY A 184 -5.75 21.48 19.05
CA GLY A 184 -5.20 22.63 18.31
C GLY A 184 -3.70 22.84 18.52
N SER A 185 -2.97 21.77 18.86
CA SER A 185 -1.54 21.82 19.15
C SER A 185 -0.86 20.51 18.80
N VAL A 186 0.43 20.58 18.44
CA VAL A 186 1.22 19.42 18.04
C VAL A 186 2.34 19.20 19.05
N ARG A 187 2.30 18.06 19.75
CA ARG A 187 3.42 17.61 20.59
C ARG A 187 4.51 16.99 19.73
N GLU A 188 5.75 17.04 20.23
CA GLU A 188 6.90 16.42 19.57
C GLU A 188 6.78 14.89 19.46
N GLY A 189 7.63 14.30 18.61
CA GLY A 189 7.72 12.85 18.44
C GLY A 189 6.55 12.29 17.62
N ALA A 190 5.91 11.23 18.12
CA ALA A 190 4.92 10.45 17.37
C ALA A 190 3.71 11.27 16.88
N GLN A 191 3.30 12.30 17.62
CA GLN A 191 2.18 13.16 17.20
C GLN A 191 2.57 14.07 16.02
N ARG A 192 3.76 14.69 16.06
CA ARG A 192 4.31 15.45 14.92
C ARG A 192 4.50 14.56 13.69
N ASP A 193 4.94 13.30 13.88
CA ASP A 193 5.05 12.33 12.79
C ASP A 193 3.69 11.99 12.17
N ALA A 194 2.63 11.86 12.98
CA ALA A 194 1.26 11.66 12.48
C ALA A 194 0.75 12.88 11.68
N VAL A 195 0.99 14.11 12.16
CA VAL A 195 0.61 15.33 11.42
C VAL A 195 1.36 15.41 10.08
N ARG A 196 2.66 15.12 10.04
CA ARG A 196 3.43 15.06 8.77
C ARG A 196 2.90 14.00 7.82
N GLY A 197 2.46 12.85 8.35
CA GLY A 197 1.83 11.80 7.54
C GLY A 197 0.48 12.24 6.96
N TRP A 198 -0.28 13.03 7.71
CA TRP A 198 -1.51 13.66 7.23
C TRP A 198 -1.26 14.67 6.12
N GLU A 199 -0.28 15.57 6.29
CA GLU A 199 0.12 16.53 5.25
C GLU A 199 0.53 15.83 3.95
N ARG A 200 1.25 14.70 4.06
CA ARG A 200 1.60 13.85 2.91
C ARG A 200 0.38 13.22 2.26
N THR A 201 -0.55 12.73 3.06
CA THR A 201 -1.82 12.18 2.54
C THR A 201 -2.53 13.23 1.70
N LEU A 202 -2.62 14.48 2.18
CA LEU A 202 -3.22 15.58 1.42
C LEU A 202 -2.41 15.96 0.17
N ALA A 203 -1.09 15.87 0.19
CA ALA A 203 -0.24 16.06 -0.99
C ALA A 203 -0.46 14.96 -2.05
N ASP A 204 -0.53 13.71 -1.61
CA ASP A 204 -0.76 12.57 -2.50
C ASP A 204 -2.16 12.61 -3.13
N LEU A 205 -3.19 13.00 -2.37
CA LEU A 205 -4.56 13.15 -2.86
C LEU A 205 -4.69 14.29 -3.87
N GLU A 206 -4.02 15.44 -3.65
CA GLU A 206 -3.98 16.52 -4.63
C GLU A 206 -3.32 16.06 -5.95
N ALA A 207 -2.17 15.39 -5.86
CA ALA A 207 -1.49 14.86 -7.03
C ALA A 207 -2.36 13.84 -7.79
N THR A 208 -3.13 13.05 -7.05
CA THR A 208 -4.07 12.07 -7.60
C THR A 208 -5.23 12.73 -8.34
N ALA A 209 -5.80 13.79 -7.79
CA ALA A 209 -6.91 14.50 -8.43
C ALA A 209 -6.47 15.42 -9.58
N THR A 210 -5.17 15.63 -9.80
CA THR A 210 -4.67 16.49 -10.88
C THR A 210 -4.58 15.76 -12.23
N GLU A 211 -4.43 14.44 -12.23
CA GLU A 211 -4.18 13.67 -13.45
C GLU A 211 -4.85 12.31 -13.45
N TYR A 212 -5.55 12.02 -14.54
CA TYR A 212 -6.20 10.74 -14.74
C TYR A 212 -5.17 9.63 -15.00
N ASN A 213 -5.38 8.48 -14.38
CA ASN A 213 -4.58 7.28 -14.60
C ASN A 213 -5.49 6.09 -14.95
N PRO A 214 -5.35 5.50 -16.15
CA PRO A 214 -6.16 4.36 -16.58
C PRO A 214 -5.84 3.07 -15.81
N ASP A 215 -4.68 2.98 -15.14
CA ASP A 215 -4.31 1.85 -14.29
C ASP A 215 -4.91 1.94 -12.87
N GLY A 216 -5.65 3.03 -12.56
CA GLY A 216 -6.25 3.27 -11.26
C GLY A 216 -5.62 4.43 -10.48
N LEU A 217 -6.32 4.86 -9.43
CA LEU A 217 -5.98 6.01 -8.60
C LEU A 217 -6.05 5.64 -7.11
N PRO A 218 -5.17 6.18 -6.25
CA PRO A 218 -5.11 5.85 -4.83
C PRO A 218 -6.09 6.73 -4.06
N LEU A 219 -7.24 6.19 -3.74
CA LEU A 219 -8.32 6.95 -3.09
C LEU A 219 -8.33 6.68 -1.59
N ALA A 220 -8.31 7.73 -0.78
CA ALA A 220 -8.37 7.60 0.67
C ALA A 220 -9.84 7.54 1.08
N ILE A 221 -10.27 6.50 1.79
CA ILE A 221 -11.69 6.32 2.16
C ILE A 221 -11.82 5.97 3.64
N GLU A 222 -11.40 4.79 4.07
CA GLU A 222 -11.62 4.29 5.43
C GLU A 222 -10.87 5.11 6.47
N GLY A 223 -9.64 5.52 6.18
CA GLY A 223 -8.84 6.37 7.06
C GLY A 223 -9.47 7.76 7.23
N LEU A 224 -10.07 8.32 6.17
CA LEU A 224 -10.84 9.57 6.25
C LEU A 224 -12.12 9.39 7.09
N LYS A 225 -12.85 8.29 6.87
CA LYS A 225 -14.07 7.96 7.62
C LYS A 225 -13.78 7.78 9.11
N LEU A 226 -12.70 7.09 9.46
CA LEU A 226 -12.31 6.84 10.85
C LEU A 226 -11.77 8.10 11.54
N LEU A 227 -10.98 8.92 10.84
CA LEU A 227 -10.56 10.22 11.37
C LEU A 227 -11.77 11.11 11.65
N ALA A 228 -12.75 11.14 10.72
CA ALA A 228 -13.98 11.90 10.91
C ALA A 228 -14.73 11.43 12.15
N SER A 229 -14.88 10.13 12.38
CA SER A 229 -15.58 9.62 13.56
C SER A 229 -14.86 9.93 14.87
N TYR A 230 -13.52 10.01 14.89
CA TYR A 230 -12.78 10.45 16.08
C TYR A 230 -13.01 11.93 16.40
N LEU A 231 -13.09 12.78 15.37
CA LEU A 231 -13.33 14.21 15.57
C LEU A 231 -14.79 14.51 15.94
N GLU A 232 -15.73 13.72 15.42
CA GLU A 232 -17.18 13.86 15.65
C GLU A 232 -17.59 13.60 17.11
N VAL A 233 -16.79 12.86 17.88
CA VAL A 233 -17.01 12.67 19.33
C VAL A 233 -16.89 13.98 20.12
N VAL A 234 -16.26 15.01 19.54
CA VAL A 234 -16.07 16.33 20.17
C VAL A 234 -17.12 17.31 19.61
N ASP A 235 -18.34 17.21 20.14
CA ASP A 235 -19.58 17.81 19.58
C ASP A 235 -19.60 19.36 19.53
N GLU A 236 -18.85 20.04 20.40
CA GLU A 236 -19.04 21.49 20.64
C GLU A 236 -18.14 22.43 19.81
N ASP A 237 -17.30 21.92 18.90
CA ASP A 237 -16.35 22.77 18.15
C ASP A 237 -16.75 22.97 16.67
N ALA A 238 -17.23 24.17 16.34
CA ALA A 238 -17.65 24.53 14.98
C ALA A 238 -16.55 24.34 13.92
N THR A 239 -15.27 24.48 14.26
CA THR A 239 -14.16 24.26 13.32
C THR A 239 -13.95 22.77 13.09
N LEU A 240 -14.03 21.93 14.13
CA LEU A 240 -13.98 20.47 14.00
C LEU A 240 -15.18 19.94 13.21
N ASN A 241 -16.37 20.50 13.42
CA ASN A 241 -17.56 20.15 12.64
C ASN A 241 -17.36 20.46 11.14
N GLY A 242 -16.70 21.57 10.81
CA GLY A 242 -16.25 21.85 9.45
C GLY A 242 -15.28 20.78 8.92
N PHE A 243 -14.30 20.38 9.72
CA PHE A 243 -13.33 19.33 9.37
C PHE A 243 -14.00 17.98 9.09
N VAL A 244 -14.89 17.53 9.99
CA VAL A 244 -15.67 16.30 9.86
C VAL A 244 -16.49 16.31 8.58
N ARG A 245 -17.20 17.40 8.30
CA ARG A 245 -18.01 17.55 7.09
C ARG A 245 -17.17 17.33 5.82
N VAL A 246 -15.98 17.92 5.75
CA VAL A 246 -15.12 17.83 4.57
C VAL A 246 -14.49 16.45 4.44
N LEU A 247 -14.04 15.83 5.55
CA LEU A 247 -13.57 14.45 5.54
C LEU A 247 -14.63 13.49 5.02
N ARG A 248 -15.87 13.60 5.52
CA ARG A 248 -16.99 12.77 5.08
C ARG A 248 -17.36 13.01 3.62
N ARG A 249 -17.35 14.27 3.17
CA ARG A 249 -17.57 14.61 1.76
C ARG A 249 -16.52 13.95 0.87
N LEU A 250 -15.24 14.17 1.15
CA LEU A 250 -14.14 13.60 0.36
C LEU A 250 -14.18 12.07 0.36
N ALA A 251 -14.43 11.43 1.51
CA ALA A 251 -14.52 9.98 1.58
C ALA A 251 -15.68 9.42 0.74
N ARG A 252 -16.85 10.09 0.73
CA ARG A 252 -17.99 9.68 -0.11
C ARG A 252 -17.72 9.91 -1.59
N ASP A 253 -17.12 11.04 -1.95
CA ASP A 253 -16.79 11.34 -3.34
C ASP A 253 -15.77 10.32 -3.88
N ASN A 254 -14.78 9.96 -3.06
CA ASN A 254 -13.78 8.93 -3.37
C ASN A 254 -14.42 7.54 -3.52
N GLU A 255 -15.30 7.15 -2.61
CA GLU A 255 -16.04 5.88 -2.67
C GLU A 255 -16.91 5.79 -3.92
N GLY A 256 -17.68 6.84 -4.22
CA GLY A 256 -18.51 6.86 -5.43
C GLY A 256 -17.71 6.80 -6.73
N PHE A 257 -16.49 7.38 -6.76
CA PHE A 257 -15.61 7.25 -7.92
C PHE A 257 -14.95 5.86 -7.99
N GLU A 258 -14.58 5.26 -6.87
CA GLU A 258 -14.01 3.91 -6.82
C GLU A 258 -14.98 2.83 -7.28
N GLU A 259 -16.24 2.91 -6.84
CA GLU A 259 -17.32 1.99 -7.20
C GLU A 259 -17.83 2.21 -8.64
N GLY A 260 -17.44 3.32 -9.28
CA GLY A 260 -17.82 3.69 -10.64
C GLY A 260 -17.03 2.98 -11.74
N THR A 261 -17.22 3.42 -12.99
CA THR A 261 -16.46 2.92 -14.14
C THR A 261 -15.00 3.38 -14.13
N ARG A 262 -14.65 4.36 -13.29
CA ARG A 262 -13.32 4.97 -13.19
C ARG A 262 -12.82 5.50 -14.53
N SER A 263 -13.74 5.87 -15.43
CA SER A 263 -13.41 6.42 -16.74
C SER A 263 -12.87 7.85 -16.63
N LYS A 264 -12.19 8.32 -17.68
CA LYS A 264 -11.75 9.73 -17.76
C LYS A 264 -12.89 10.73 -17.54
N ILE A 265 -14.08 10.42 -18.02
CA ILE A 265 -15.27 11.28 -17.86
C ILE A 265 -15.69 11.36 -16.38
N GLU A 266 -15.69 10.23 -15.67
CA GLU A 266 -16.00 10.22 -14.23
C GLU A 266 -14.90 10.93 -13.43
N PHE A 267 -13.64 10.72 -13.80
CA PHE A 267 -12.51 11.43 -13.20
C PHE A 267 -12.68 12.95 -13.34
N ASP A 268 -13.03 13.44 -14.53
CA ASP A 268 -13.20 14.87 -14.77
C ASP A 268 -14.36 15.49 -13.96
N ARG A 269 -15.31 14.67 -13.49
CA ARG A 269 -16.38 15.09 -12.57
C ARG A 269 -15.95 15.04 -11.11
N TRP A 270 -15.23 13.99 -10.72
CA TRP A 270 -14.77 13.76 -9.34
C TRP A 270 -13.63 14.72 -8.94
N ALA A 271 -12.65 14.90 -9.82
CA ALA A 271 -11.40 15.58 -9.53
C ALA A 271 -11.56 17.01 -8.98
N PRO A 272 -12.43 17.89 -9.54
CA PRO A 272 -12.64 19.23 -8.98
C PRO A 272 -13.14 19.21 -7.52
N SER A 273 -14.13 18.35 -7.21
CA SER A 273 -14.66 18.22 -5.84
C SER A 273 -13.59 17.70 -4.87
N ALA A 274 -12.79 16.73 -5.31
CA ALA A 274 -11.69 16.19 -4.52
C ALA A 274 -10.61 17.24 -4.23
N LEU A 275 -10.21 18.02 -5.24
CA LEU A 275 -9.25 19.13 -5.08
C LEU A 275 -9.77 20.18 -4.11
N ASP A 276 -11.02 20.61 -4.25
CA ASP A 276 -11.65 21.59 -3.35
C ASP A 276 -11.66 21.08 -1.90
N ALA A 277 -12.01 19.81 -1.68
CA ALA A 277 -11.98 19.21 -0.35
C ALA A 277 -10.56 19.10 0.22
N VAL A 278 -9.56 18.74 -0.59
CA VAL A 278 -8.15 18.71 -0.14
C VAL A 278 -7.65 20.10 0.25
N LEU A 279 -7.98 21.14 -0.53
CA LEU A 279 -7.64 22.53 -0.21
C LEU A 279 -8.32 23.00 1.08
N GLU A 280 -9.61 22.70 1.25
CA GLU A 280 -10.37 23.03 2.47
C GLU A 280 -9.76 22.32 3.70
N LEU A 281 -9.41 21.04 3.59
CA LEU A 281 -8.74 20.28 4.66
C LEU A 281 -7.36 20.85 5.01
N ARG A 282 -6.58 21.29 4.02
CA ARG A 282 -5.30 21.96 4.27
C ARG A 282 -5.51 23.26 5.03
N ALA A 283 -6.45 24.09 4.60
CA ALA A 283 -6.74 25.36 5.25
C ALA A 283 -7.21 25.15 6.69
N LEU A 284 -8.09 24.17 6.92
CA LEU A 284 -8.55 23.80 8.27
C LEU A 284 -7.41 23.25 9.13
N THR A 285 -6.54 22.40 8.58
CA THR A 285 -5.36 21.87 9.28
C THR A 285 -4.42 23.00 9.70
N HIS A 286 -4.11 23.94 8.79
CA HIS A 286 -3.25 25.09 9.08
C HIS A 286 -3.88 26.04 10.09
N LYS A 287 -5.18 26.35 9.95
CA LYS A 287 -5.89 27.20 10.91
C LYS A 287 -5.89 26.59 12.31
N ARG A 288 -5.95 25.27 12.41
CA ARG A 288 -6.03 24.54 13.68
C ARG A 288 -4.67 24.33 14.34
N LEU A 289 -3.63 24.04 13.56
CA LEU A 289 -2.31 23.64 14.06
C LEU A 289 -1.21 24.71 13.87
N GLY A 290 -1.43 25.69 12.99
CA GLY A 290 -0.45 26.70 12.56
C GLY A 290 -0.38 27.96 13.42
N ASN A 291 -1.09 28.02 14.54
CA ASN A 291 -0.93 29.08 15.55
C ASN A 291 0.20 28.79 16.56
N GLN A 292 1.28 28.12 16.12
CA GLN A 292 2.47 27.85 16.93
C GLN A 292 3.75 28.26 16.20
#